data_AF-A0A829YMS1-F1
#
_entry.id   AF-A0A829YMS1-F1
#
_cell.length_a   1.000
_cell.length_b   1.000
_cell.length_c   1.000
_cell.angle_alpha   90.00
_cell.angle_beta   90.00
_cell.angle_gamma   90.00
#
_symmetry.space_group_name_H-M   'P 1'
#
loop_
_entity.id
_entity.type
_entity.pdbx_description
1 polymer ?
#
loop_
_entity_poly.entity_id
_entity_poly.type
_entity_poly.pdbx_seq_one_letter_code
_entity_poly.pdbx_strand_id
1 'polypeptide(L)'
;MQSDPGVYEQTLTLELSALQPELRVLIVDDDPDARDYLVAVVQEAGYQTAVASSGEEALQLLETEFCPIMITDRNMPGMDGVTLCKRAREGHYPGYLYIFLLTAQNASADIVSGLKAGADDYLGKKNISAPELVARLGNARRIVSLEQALRRALDQKRQMANTDALTGAYSRRYLERQLSLELERTRRFNHPVSLLLLDIDYFKRINDRYGHAIGDEVLRNTYRRLRDLLPRACDWIARYGGEEFLIVLIDTDLRGAEIVAQRLVRAMADTPIDSSAGPIPVTISVGGSEAAQILTSDLNSTRLIEIADRCLYASKRDGRNRYTMSLDGQSPLAFSSAASSAQGQAH
;
A
#
# COMPACT_ATOMS: atom_id res chain seq x y z
N MET A 1 30.46 16.67 38.59
CA MET A 1 30.12 16.92 37.17
C MET A 1 28.66 17.35 37.13
N GLN A 2 28.41 18.65 37.19
CA GLN A 2 27.07 19.20 36.91
C GLN A 2 27.00 19.39 35.40
N SER A 3 26.10 18.65 34.76
CA SER A 3 25.76 18.82 33.35
C SER A 3 25.06 20.16 33.18
N ASP A 4 25.66 21.03 32.38
CA ASP A 4 25.18 22.38 32.08
C ASP A 4 23.82 22.31 31.33
N PRO A 5 22.72 22.82 31.90
CA PRO A 5 21.39 22.74 31.28
C PRO A 5 21.32 23.36 29.89
N GLY A 6 22.14 24.39 29.62
CA GLY A 6 22.18 25.07 28.32
C GLY A 6 22.72 24.22 27.17
N VAL A 7 23.61 23.27 27.47
CA VAL A 7 24.19 22.36 26.47
C VAL A 7 23.18 21.29 26.07
N TYR A 8 22.35 20.81 27.02
CA TYR A 8 21.28 19.85 26.71
C TYR A 8 20.15 20.49 25.88
N GLU A 9 19.74 21.72 26.17
CA GLU A 9 18.73 22.42 25.36
C GLU A 9 19.25 22.75 23.95
N GLN A 10 20.51 23.19 23.80
CA GLN A 10 21.09 23.43 22.47
C GLN A 10 21.27 22.15 21.67
N THR A 11 21.68 21.04 22.31
CA THR A 11 21.84 19.74 21.64
C THR A 11 20.49 19.17 21.21
N LEU A 12 19.45 19.26 22.06
CA LEU A 12 18.08 18.88 21.70
C LEU A 12 17.49 19.73 20.56
N THR A 13 17.78 21.03 20.56
CA THR A 13 17.31 21.95 19.49
C THR A 13 17.99 21.65 18.15
N LEU A 14 19.29 21.31 18.17
CA LEU A 14 20.06 20.91 16.99
C LEU A 14 19.66 19.51 16.47
N GLU A 15 19.40 18.55 17.36
CA GLU A 15 18.91 17.21 16.99
C GLU A 15 17.47 17.24 16.44
N LEU A 16 16.61 18.12 16.96
CA LEU A 16 15.24 18.33 16.43
C LEU A 16 15.25 19.06 15.08
N SER A 17 16.20 19.95 14.85
CA SER A 17 16.43 20.61 13.56
C SER A 17 16.92 19.62 12.49
N ALA A 18 17.76 18.64 12.85
CA ALA A 18 18.31 17.64 11.94
C ALA A 18 17.30 16.57 11.49
N LEU A 19 16.11 16.51 12.12
CA LEU A 19 15.04 15.54 11.82
C LEU A 19 13.92 16.10 10.94
N GLN A 20 14.01 17.37 10.52
CA GLN A 20 12.99 18.00 9.68
C GLN A 20 13.51 18.16 8.25
N PRO A 21 12.84 17.59 7.23
CA PRO A 21 13.25 17.82 5.84
C PRO A 21 13.21 19.33 5.57
N GLU A 22 14.27 19.85 4.95
CA GLU A 22 14.31 21.23 4.47
C GLU A 22 13.15 21.43 3.49
N LEU A 23 12.11 22.17 3.90
CA LEU A 23 10.97 22.43 3.03
C LEU A 23 11.41 23.44 1.96
N ARG A 24 11.04 23.13 0.72
CA ARG A 24 11.27 24.02 -0.41
C ARG A 24 10.07 24.94 -0.64
N VAL A 25 10.34 26.23 -0.82
CA VAL A 25 9.35 27.27 -1.05
C VAL A 25 9.47 27.74 -2.50
N LEU A 26 8.39 27.64 -3.27
CA LEU A 26 8.30 28.20 -4.61
C LEU A 26 7.89 29.67 -4.54
N ILE A 27 8.70 30.57 -5.07
CA ILE A 27 8.43 32.01 -5.12
C ILE A 27 8.10 32.38 -6.56
N VAL A 28 6.91 32.93 -6.78
CA VAL A 28 6.38 33.28 -8.10
C VAL A 28 6.07 34.78 -8.12
N ASP A 29 6.87 35.53 -8.86
CA ASP A 29 6.66 36.98 -9.05
C ASP A 29 7.31 37.37 -10.38
N ASP A 30 6.63 38.19 -11.19
CA ASP A 30 7.16 38.69 -12.46
C ASP A 30 8.21 39.78 -12.24
N ASP A 31 8.15 40.49 -11.10
CA ASP A 31 9.13 41.49 -10.70
C ASP A 31 10.40 40.82 -10.12
N PRO A 32 11.57 40.95 -10.79
CA PRO A 32 12.81 40.35 -10.32
C PRO A 32 13.26 40.90 -8.96
N ASP A 33 13.03 42.18 -8.67
CA ASP A 33 13.49 42.78 -7.41
C ASP A 33 12.66 42.25 -6.23
N ALA A 34 11.34 42.12 -6.42
CA ALA A 34 10.44 41.53 -5.43
C ALA A 34 10.78 40.05 -5.18
N ARG A 35 11.07 39.30 -6.25
CA ARG A 35 11.46 37.89 -6.16
C ARG A 35 12.77 37.71 -5.41
N ASP A 36 13.79 38.49 -5.73
CA ASP A 36 15.11 38.41 -5.08
C ASP A 36 15.03 38.78 -3.59
N TYR A 37 14.21 39.77 -3.23
CA TYR A 37 13.93 40.10 -1.83
C TYR A 37 13.28 38.93 -1.08
N LEU A 38 12.22 38.33 -1.64
CA LEU A 38 11.55 37.19 -1.03
C LEU A 38 12.48 35.98 -0.89
N VAL A 39 13.32 35.73 -1.90
CA VAL A 39 14.33 34.67 -1.86
C VAL A 39 15.27 34.89 -0.67
N ALA A 40 15.81 36.10 -0.50
CA ALA A 40 16.71 36.42 0.60
C ALA A 40 16.06 36.18 1.98
N VAL A 41 14.84 36.68 2.19
CA VAL A 41 14.11 36.52 3.46
C VAL A 41 13.79 35.04 3.75
N VAL A 42 13.37 34.28 2.73
CA VAL A 42 13.00 32.86 2.87
C VAL A 42 14.23 31.99 3.14
N GLN A 43 15.35 32.28 2.47
CA GLN A 43 16.61 31.58 2.69
C GLN A 43 17.21 31.89 4.06
N GLU A 44 17.17 33.15 4.51
CA GLU A 44 17.61 33.54 5.87
C GLU A 44 16.79 32.83 6.96
N ALA A 45 15.51 32.55 6.68
CA ALA A 45 14.64 31.78 7.56
C ALA A 45 14.90 30.25 7.53
N GLY A 46 15.89 29.79 6.74
CA GLY A 46 16.34 28.39 6.70
C GLY A 46 15.56 27.49 5.73
N TYR A 47 14.87 28.06 4.73
CA TYR A 47 14.15 27.29 3.72
C TYR A 47 14.92 27.27 2.39
N GLN A 48 14.80 26.17 1.64
CA GLN A 48 15.24 26.14 0.25
C GLN A 48 14.24 26.88 -0.64
N THR A 49 14.71 27.46 -1.75
CA THR A 49 13.84 28.19 -2.67
C THR A 49 13.84 27.61 -4.08
N ALA A 50 12.69 27.66 -4.73
CA ALA A 50 12.55 27.60 -6.18
C ALA A 50 11.95 28.93 -6.63
N VAL A 51 12.24 29.34 -7.85
CA VAL A 51 11.78 30.62 -8.40
C VAL A 51 11.07 30.41 -9.73
N ALA A 52 10.00 31.15 -9.93
CA ALA A 52 9.31 31.25 -11.21
C ALA A 52 8.99 32.72 -11.51
N SER A 53 9.05 33.07 -12.78
CA SER A 53 8.75 34.40 -13.32
C SER A 53 7.33 34.52 -13.87
N SER A 54 6.62 33.40 -14.00
CA SER A 54 5.24 33.34 -14.51
C SER A 54 4.46 32.19 -13.87
N GLY A 55 3.12 32.26 -13.93
CA GLY A 55 2.26 31.18 -13.44
C GLY A 55 2.43 29.88 -14.23
N GLU A 56 2.70 29.96 -15.53
CA GLU A 56 3.00 28.80 -16.38
C GLU A 56 4.27 28.06 -15.92
N GLU A 57 5.35 28.80 -15.66
CA GLU A 57 6.60 28.25 -15.14
C GLU A 57 6.40 27.64 -13.74
N ALA A 58 5.60 28.30 -12.89
CA ALA A 58 5.29 27.79 -11.56
C ALA A 58 4.58 26.42 -11.59
N LEU A 59 3.59 26.24 -12.48
CA LEU A 59 2.90 24.95 -12.64
C LEU A 59 3.85 23.85 -13.14
N GLN A 60 4.71 24.17 -14.11
CA GLN A 60 5.71 23.22 -14.61
C GLN A 60 6.70 22.80 -13.52
N LEU A 61 7.14 23.75 -12.69
CA LEU A 61 7.99 23.44 -11.55
C LEU A 61 7.27 22.57 -10.52
N LEU A 62 6.02 22.86 -10.18
CA LEU A 62 5.27 22.03 -9.22
C LEU A 62 5.08 20.57 -9.69
N GLU A 63 5.00 20.34 -11.00
CA GLU A 63 4.90 18.99 -11.59
C GLU A 63 6.24 18.25 -11.62
N THR A 64 7.33 18.95 -11.93
CA THR A 64 8.67 18.35 -12.07
C THR A 64 9.38 18.23 -10.72
N GLU A 65 9.20 19.21 -9.84
CA GLU A 65 9.81 19.27 -8.53
C GLU A 65 8.85 19.90 -7.50
N PHE A 66 8.16 19.02 -6.77
CA PHE A 66 7.12 19.45 -5.84
C PHE A 66 7.65 20.33 -4.70
N CYS A 67 7.14 21.55 -4.63
CA CYS A 67 7.39 22.50 -3.53
C CYS A 67 6.16 22.55 -2.62
N PRO A 68 6.25 22.16 -1.33
CA PRO A 68 5.10 22.10 -0.44
C PRO A 68 4.56 23.47 0.01
N ILE A 69 5.29 24.55 -0.25
CA ILE A 69 4.86 25.93 0.02
C ILE A 69 5.07 26.75 -1.26
N MET A 70 4.07 27.54 -1.65
CA MET A 70 4.16 28.50 -2.74
C MET A 70 3.79 29.90 -2.26
N ILE A 71 4.59 30.89 -2.62
CA ILE A 71 4.30 32.31 -2.48
C ILE A 71 4.15 32.86 -3.89
N THR A 72 2.99 33.42 -4.21
CA THR A 72 2.73 33.97 -5.55
C THR A 72 2.25 35.40 -5.46
N ASP A 73 2.75 36.26 -6.35
CA ASP A 73 2.08 37.52 -6.61
C ASP A 73 0.70 37.30 -7.22
N ARG A 74 -0.22 38.18 -6.90
CA ARG A 74 -1.53 38.20 -7.52
C ARG A 74 -1.47 38.75 -8.93
N ASN A 75 -0.71 39.81 -9.18
CA ASN A 75 -0.78 40.57 -10.43
C ASN A 75 0.40 40.23 -11.33
N MET A 76 0.31 39.12 -12.06
CA MET A 76 1.34 38.71 -13.02
C MET A 76 0.80 38.75 -14.45
N PRO A 77 1.62 39.11 -15.47
CA PRO A 77 1.25 39.02 -16.87
C PRO A 77 0.90 37.58 -17.29
N GLY A 78 -0.09 37.44 -18.16
CA GLY A 78 -0.55 36.12 -18.63
C GLY A 78 -1.47 35.44 -17.61
N MET A 79 -0.88 34.68 -16.69
CA MET A 79 -1.61 33.99 -15.63
C MET A 79 -1.48 34.73 -14.30
N ASP A 80 -2.59 35.28 -13.82
CA ASP A 80 -2.62 35.92 -12.50
C ASP A 80 -2.53 34.89 -11.36
N GLY A 81 -2.11 35.34 -10.16
CA GLY A 81 -1.90 34.45 -9.01
C GLY A 81 -3.17 33.75 -8.53
N VAL A 82 -4.35 34.34 -8.78
CA VAL A 82 -5.64 33.72 -8.46
C VAL A 82 -5.93 32.54 -9.38
N THR A 83 -5.68 32.70 -10.68
CA THR A 83 -5.81 31.63 -11.67
C THR A 83 -4.78 30.53 -11.44
N LEU A 84 -3.53 30.91 -11.11
CA LEU A 84 -2.48 29.97 -10.71
C LEU A 84 -2.92 29.14 -9.50
N CYS A 85 -3.45 29.78 -8.44
CA CYS A 85 -3.93 29.09 -7.24
C CYS A 85 -5.01 28.05 -7.56
N LYS A 86 -6.00 28.41 -8.40
CA LYS A 86 -7.05 27.47 -8.83
C LYS A 86 -6.48 26.27 -9.57
N ARG A 87 -5.60 26.51 -10.55
CA ARG A 87 -4.96 25.44 -11.34
C ARG A 87 -4.07 24.55 -10.48
N ALA A 88 -3.30 25.14 -9.58
CA ALA A 88 -2.47 24.38 -8.63
C ALA A 88 -3.34 23.50 -7.73
N ARG A 89 -4.50 23.98 -7.26
CA ARG A 89 -5.43 23.15 -6.46
C ARG A 89 -6.02 21.99 -7.26
N GLU A 90 -6.24 22.16 -8.57
CA GLU A 90 -6.71 21.10 -9.46
C GLU A 90 -5.60 20.08 -9.82
N GLY A 91 -4.34 20.43 -9.57
CA GLY A 91 -3.19 19.56 -9.77
C GLY A 91 -3.15 18.35 -8.83
N HIS A 92 -2.45 17.29 -9.27
CA HIS A 92 -2.24 16.07 -8.49
C HIS A 92 -0.79 16.00 -8.01
N TYR A 93 -0.55 16.46 -6.79
CA TYR A 93 0.78 16.51 -6.19
C TYR A 93 0.99 15.43 -5.11
N PRO A 94 2.26 15.05 -4.83
CA PRO A 94 2.56 14.03 -3.82
C PRO A 94 2.22 14.46 -2.38
N GLY A 95 2.07 15.76 -2.13
CA GLY A 95 1.78 16.34 -0.81
C GLY A 95 0.71 17.43 -0.86
N TYR A 96 0.37 17.97 0.32
CA TYR A 96 -0.39 19.21 0.40
C TYR A 96 0.48 20.41 0.00
N LEU A 97 -0.07 21.28 -0.84
CA LEU A 97 0.56 22.54 -1.26
C LEU A 97 -0.06 23.69 -0.46
N TYR A 98 0.74 24.38 0.34
CA TYR A 98 0.31 25.58 1.07
C TYR A 98 0.56 26.83 0.22
N ILE A 99 -0.46 27.66 -0.01
CA ILE A 99 -0.39 28.79 -0.95
C ILE A 99 -0.55 30.13 -0.21
N PHE A 100 0.48 30.97 -0.31
CA PHE A 100 0.45 32.39 0.04
C PHE A 100 0.16 33.23 -1.21
N LEU A 101 -0.89 34.06 -1.16
CA LEU A 101 -1.16 35.05 -2.20
C LEU A 101 -0.73 36.45 -1.72
N LEU A 102 0.19 37.08 -2.46
CA LEU A 102 0.57 38.46 -2.21
C LEU A 102 -0.47 39.40 -2.84
N THR A 103 -0.92 40.39 -2.08
CA THR A 103 -2.01 41.31 -2.48
C THR A 103 -1.57 42.77 -2.36
N ALA A 104 -2.09 43.63 -3.22
CA ALA A 104 -1.96 45.07 -3.04
C ALA A 104 -2.87 45.57 -1.90
N GLN A 105 -2.52 46.67 -1.23
CA GLN A 105 -3.32 47.23 -0.12
C GLN A 105 -4.73 47.64 -0.56
N ASN A 106 -5.71 47.43 0.34
CA ASN A 106 -7.08 47.96 0.34
C ASN A 106 -8.14 47.33 -0.57
N ALA A 107 -8.36 46.02 -0.49
CA ALA A 107 -9.65 45.47 -0.93
C ALA A 107 -10.10 44.30 -0.05
N SER A 108 -11.03 44.58 0.86
CA SER A 108 -11.76 43.56 1.60
C SER A 108 -12.50 42.58 0.68
N ALA A 109 -12.88 43.01 -0.53
CA ALA A 109 -13.43 42.14 -1.58
C ALA A 109 -12.40 41.16 -2.17
N ASP A 110 -11.12 41.53 -2.14
CA ASP A 110 -10.03 40.80 -2.77
C ASP A 110 -9.53 39.61 -1.95
N ILE A 111 -9.59 39.73 -0.61
CA ILE A 111 -9.26 38.63 0.33
C ILE A 111 -10.29 37.50 0.21
N VAL A 112 -11.57 37.84 0.06
CA VAL A 112 -12.66 36.86 -0.06
C VAL A 112 -12.57 36.08 -1.38
N SER A 113 -12.17 36.74 -2.47
CA SER A 113 -11.98 36.09 -3.79
C SER A 113 -10.83 35.09 -3.77
N GLY A 114 -9.70 35.45 -3.13
CA GLY A 114 -8.57 34.55 -2.96
C GLY A 114 -8.92 33.32 -2.13
N LEU A 115 -9.63 33.50 -1.00
CA LEU A 115 -9.95 32.37 -0.11
C LEU A 115 -10.86 31.37 -0.83
N LYS A 116 -11.78 31.88 -1.66
CA LYS A 116 -12.62 31.06 -2.54
C LYS A 116 -11.84 30.38 -3.67
N ALA A 117 -10.69 30.93 -4.06
CA ALA A 117 -9.79 30.35 -5.05
C ALA A 117 -8.85 29.29 -4.48
N GLY A 118 -8.82 29.12 -3.15
CA GLY A 118 -8.10 28.05 -2.47
C GLY A 118 -6.76 28.42 -1.86
N ALA A 119 -6.42 29.72 -1.77
CA ALA A 119 -5.20 30.15 -1.09
C ALA A 119 -5.36 30.08 0.43
N ASP A 120 -4.35 29.53 1.11
CA ASP A 120 -4.34 29.31 2.56
C ASP A 120 -4.13 30.60 3.35
N ASP A 121 -3.37 31.55 2.80
CA ASP A 121 -3.03 32.80 3.48
C ASP A 121 -2.75 33.97 2.51
N TYR A 122 -2.80 35.20 3.03
CA TYR A 122 -2.61 36.45 2.28
C TYR A 122 -1.58 37.33 2.96
N LEU A 123 -0.77 37.98 2.13
CA LEU A 123 0.25 38.93 2.57
C LEU A 123 0.16 40.21 1.75
N GLY A 124 0.37 41.37 2.38
CA GLY A 124 0.34 42.66 1.69
C GLY A 124 1.68 42.96 1.00
N LYS A 125 1.72 42.99 -0.34
CA LYS A 125 2.95 43.18 -1.15
C LYS A 125 3.71 44.47 -0.81
N LYS A 126 2.99 45.58 -0.55
CA LYS A 126 3.61 46.89 -0.29
C LYS A 126 4.33 47.01 1.07
N ASN A 127 4.01 46.17 2.05
CA ASN A 127 4.57 46.22 3.40
C ASN A 127 4.95 44.82 3.89
N ILE A 128 5.59 43.99 3.05
CA ILE A 128 6.03 42.66 3.51
C ILE A 128 7.13 42.84 4.56
N SER A 129 6.73 42.75 5.82
CA SER A 129 7.63 42.72 6.96
C SER A 129 8.28 41.35 7.00
N ALA A 130 9.62 41.28 6.92
CA ALA A 130 10.35 40.02 7.04
C ALA A 130 9.94 39.24 8.32
N PRO A 131 9.83 39.86 9.51
CA PRO A 131 9.27 39.19 10.69
C PRO A 131 7.87 38.59 10.50
N GLU A 132 6.97 39.26 9.77
CA GLU A 132 5.62 38.75 9.50
C GLU A 132 5.67 37.53 8.57
N LEU A 133 6.42 37.64 7.46
CA LEU A 133 6.57 36.55 6.51
C LEU A 133 7.18 35.31 7.17
N VAL A 134 8.22 35.48 7.99
CA VAL A 134 8.87 34.38 8.73
C VAL A 134 7.89 33.72 9.71
N ALA A 135 7.10 34.50 10.45
CA ALA A 135 6.09 33.95 11.36
C ALA A 135 5.04 33.11 10.61
N ARG A 136 4.58 33.60 9.45
CA ARG A 136 3.61 32.88 8.61
C ARG A 136 4.19 31.64 7.94
N LEU A 137 5.43 31.70 7.46
CA LEU A 137 6.16 30.53 6.97
C LEU A 137 6.30 29.45 8.06
N GLY A 138 6.52 29.85 9.31
CA GLY A 138 6.51 28.94 10.45
C GLY A 138 5.17 28.20 10.63
N ASN A 139 4.05 28.90 10.44
CA ASN A 139 2.71 28.31 10.48
C ASN A 139 2.47 27.36 9.30
N ALA A 140 2.82 27.78 8.07
CA ALA A 140 2.72 26.94 6.88
C ALA A 140 3.54 25.65 7.02
N ARG A 141 4.79 25.77 7.47
CA ARG A 141 5.66 24.61 7.78
C ARG A 141 4.99 23.65 8.75
N ARG A 142 4.39 24.16 9.83
CA ARG A 142 3.69 23.33 10.82
C ARG A 142 2.51 22.59 10.19
N ILE A 143 1.69 23.26 9.39
CA ILE A 143 0.52 22.66 8.72
C ILE A 143 0.97 21.57 7.74
N VAL A 144 1.93 21.88 6.86
CA VAL A 144 2.51 20.92 5.91
C VAL A 144 3.09 19.71 6.65
N SER A 145 3.83 19.92 7.74
CA SER A 145 4.46 18.83 8.50
C SER A 145 3.42 17.92 9.16
N LEU A 146 2.35 18.51 9.73
CA LEU A 146 1.25 17.74 10.33
C LEU A 146 0.49 16.93 9.28
N GLU A 147 0.26 17.50 8.10
CA GLU A 147 -0.39 16.84 6.98
C GLU A 147 0.43 15.62 6.51
N GLN A 148 1.74 15.82 6.32
CA GLN A 148 2.67 14.74 5.97
C GLN A 148 2.70 13.65 7.03
N ALA A 149 2.75 14.02 8.32
CA ALA A 149 2.73 13.06 9.43
C ALA A 149 1.41 12.27 9.46
N LEU A 150 0.27 12.92 9.22
CA LEU A 150 -1.04 12.26 9.14
C LEU A 150 -1.10 11.29 7.96
N ARG A 151 -0.65 11.69 6.77
CA ARG A 151 -0.57 10.78 5.60
C ARG A 151 0.27 9.55 5.92
N ARG A 152 1.47 9.74 6.48
CA ARG A 152 2.36 8.64 6.89
C ARG A 152 1.69 7.73 7.90
N ALA A 153 1.02 8.28 8.92
CA ALA A 153 0.30 7.49 9.92
C ALA A 153 -0.87 6.70 9.31
N LEU A 154 -1.62 7.31 8.38
CA LEU A 154 -2.69 6.61 7.67
C LEU A 154 -2.15 5.50 6.78
N ASP A 155 -1.04 5.71 6.09
CA ASP A 155 -0.41 4.69 5.25
C ASP A 155 0.21 3.56 6.08
N GLN A 156 0.86 3.87 7.20
CA GLN A 156 1.30 2.87 8.17
C GLN A 156 0.12 2.07 8.72
N LYS A 157 -0.98 2.73 9.09
CA LYS A 157 -2.21 2.07 9.54
C LYS A 157 -2.80 1.18 8.43
N ARG A 158 -2.76 1.62 7.17
CA ARG A 158 -3.16 0.80 6.02
C ARG A 158 -2.25 -0.40 5.84
N GLN A 159 -0.94 -0.23 6.00
CA GLN A 159 0.03 -1.33 5.95
C GLN A 159 -0.21 -2.36 7.07
N MET A 160 -0.49 -1.91 8.29
CA MET A 160 -0.90 -2.78 9.40
C MET A 160 -2.23 -3.50 9.13
N ALA A 161 -3.13 -2.90 8.34
CA ALA A 161 -4.39 -3.52 7.91
C ALA A 161 -4.24 -4.48 6.70
N ASN A 162 -3.04 -4.62 6.12
CA ASN A 162 -2.80 -5.51 5.00
C ASN A 162 -2.53 -6.95 5.43
N THR A 163 -2.32 -7.20 6.72
CA THR A 163 -2.06 -8.54 7.27
C THR A 163 -3.13 -8.95 8.27
N ASP A 164 -3.43 -10.24 8.33
CA ASP A 164 -4.24 -10.85 9.37
C ASP A 164 -3.50 -10.81 10.71
N ALA A 165 -4.15 -10.27 11.74
CA ALA A 165 -3.51 -10.04 13.05
C ALA A 165 -3.10 -11.32 13.78
N LEU A 166 -3.76 -12.45 13.49
CA LEU A 166 -3.46 -13.71 14.15
C LEU A 166 -2.27 -14.41 13.51
N THR A 167 -2.29 -14.55 12.18
CA THR A 167 -1.33 -15.39 11.44
C THR A 167 -0.16 -14.59 10.88
N GLY A 168 -0.35 -13.30 10.59
CA GLY A 168 0.61 -12.48 9.83
C GLY A 168 0.54 -12.69 8.32
N ALA A 169 -0.34 -13.58 7.83
CA ALA A 169 -0.65 -13.69 6.40
C ALA A 169 -1.25 -12.40 5.86
N TYR A 170 -1.30 -12.19 4.55
CA TYR A 170 -2.05 -11.07 4.00
C TYR A 170 -3.54 -11.16 4.37
N SER A 171 -4.19 -10.01 4.49
CA SER A 171 -5.63 -9.95 4.70
C SER A 171 -6.33 -10.24 3.37
N ARG A 172 -7.52 -10.88 3.44
CA ARG A 172 -8.37 -11.13 2.26
C ARG A 172 -8.50 -9.90 1.36
N ARG A 173 -8.84 -8.75 1.94
CA ARG A 173 -9.02 -7.49 1.20
C ARG A 173 -7.74 -7.04 0.48
N TYR A 174 -6.58 -7.21 1.09
CA TYR A 174 -5.32 -6.85 0.47
C TYR A 174 -5.05 -7.73 -0.75
N LEU A 175 -5.21 -9.04 -0.60
CA LEU A 175 -4.94 -10.00 -1.67
C LEU A 175 -5.94 -9.88 -2.83
N GLU A 176 -7.23 -9.66 -2.58
CA GLU A 176 -8.22 -9.44 -3.65
C GLU A 176 -7.86 -8.22 -4.51
N ARG A 177 -7.42 -7.12 -3.89
CA ARG A 177 -6.96 -5.93 -4.60
C ARG A 177 -5.72 -6.21 -5.44
N GLN A 178 -4.72 -6.88 -4.87
CA GLN A 178 -3.48 -7.19 -5.57
C GLN A 178 -3.71 -8.20 -6.72
N LEU A 179 -4.50 -9.24 -6.49
CA LEU A 179 -4.89 -10.21 -7.51
C LEU A 179 -5.56 -9.52 -8.71
N SER A 180 -6.41 -8.52 -8.46
CA SER A 180 -7.08 -7.78 -9.53
C SER A 180 -6.08 -7.04 -10.43
N LEU A 181 -5.03 -6.45 -9.84
CA LEU A 181 -3.94 -5.81 -10.57
C LEU A 181 -3.08 -6.83 -11.35
N GLU A 182 -2.80 -8.00 -10.77
CA GLU A 182 -2.04 -9.05 -11.46
C GLU A 182 -2.80 -9.69 -12.62
N LEU A 183 -4.14 -9.81 -12.52
CA LEU A 183 -4.96 -10.27 -13.64
C LEU A 183 -4.94 -9.27 -14.81
N GLU A 184 -4.88 -7.96 -14.54
CA GLU A 184 -4.70 -6.97 -15.60
C GLU A 184 -3.34 -7.10 -16.29
N ARG A 185 -2.27 -7.34 -15.52
CA ARG A 185 -0.92 -7.61 -16.07
C ARG A 185 -0.89 -8.89 -16.89
N THR A 186 -1.51 -9.95 -16.39
CA THR A 186 -1.66 -11.24 -17.09
C THR A 186 -2.31 -11.06 -18.45
N ARG A 187 -3.42 -10.31 -18.54
CA ARG A 187 -4.08 -10.03 -19.82
C ARG A 187 -3.18 -9.28 -20.82
N ARG A 188 -2.30 -8.40 -20.32
CA ARG A 188 -1.42 -7.58 -21.16
C ARG A 188 -0.16 -8.32 -21.62
N PHE A 189 0.44 -9.12 -20.76
CA PHE A 189 1.75 -9.72 -20.98
C PHE A 189 1.72 -11.24 -21.15
N ASN A 190 0.54 -11.86 -21.05
CA ASN A 190 0.30 -13.30 -21.25
C ASN A 190 1.13 -14.19 -20.31
N HIS A 191 1.23 -13.81 -19.04
CA HIS A 191 1.87 -14.60 -17.99
C HIS A 191 0.84 -15.41 -17.22
N PRO A 192 1.06 -16.71 -16.93
CA PRO A 192 0.09 -17.53 -16.23
C PRO A 192 0.02 -17.15 -14.75
N VAL A 193 -1.19 -17.09 -14.20
CA VAL A 193 -1.44 -16.89 -12.77
C VAL A 193 -2.40 -17.97 -12.30
N SER A 194 -2.03 -18.67 -11.23
CA SER A 194 -2.85 -19.69 -10.60
C SER A 194 -3.24 -19.32 -9.18
N LEU A 195 -4.41 -19.78 -8.75
CA LEU A 195 -4.89 -19.69 -7.38
C LEU A 195 -4.97 -21.05 -6.74
N LEU A 196 -4.64 -21.12 -5.45
CA LEU A 196 -4.96 -22.25 -4.58
C LEU A 196 -5.77 -21.72 -3.39
N LEU A 197 -6.98 -22.22 -3.21
CA LEU A 197 -7.79 -22.01 -2.02
C LEU A 197 -7.70 -23.26 -1.13
N LEU A 198 -7.36 -23.06 0.14
CA LEU A 198 -7.03 -24.11 1.08
C LEU A 198 -7.91 -23.97 2.32
N ASP A 199 -8.27 -25.10 2.92
CA ASP A 199 -9.01 -25.16 4.18
C ASP A 199 -8.41 -26.23 5.09
N ILE A 200 -8.32 -25.91 6.38
CA ILE A 200 -7.85 -26.85 7.40
C ILE A 200 -8.95 -27.86 7.72
N ASP A 201 -8.69 -29.12 7.43
CA ASP A 201 -9.68 -30.18 7.62
C ASP A 201 -10.05 -30.34 9.10
N TYR A 202 -11.36 -30.37 9.35
CA TYR A 202 -11.92 -30.58 10.68
C TYR A 202 -11.45 -29.57 11.75
N PHE A 203 -11.09 -28.35 11.36
CA PHE A 203 -10.60 -27.34 12.30
C PHE A 203 -11.55 -27.06 13.46
N LYS A 204 -12.87 -27.06 13.22
CA LYS A 204 -13.87 -26.98 14.29
C LYS A 204 -13.68 -28.06 15.37
N ARG A 205 -13.36 -29.31 15.00
CA ARG A 205 -13.09 -30.38 15.97
C ARG A 205 -11.82 -30.13 16.79
N ILE A 206 -10.83 -29.47 16.20
CA ILE A 206 -9.61 -29.06 16.91
C ILE A 206 -9.98 -28.02 17.99
N ASN A 207 -10.77 -27.01 17.62
CA ASN A 207 -11.27 -26.01 18.56
C ASN A 207 -12.13 -26.64 19.67
N ASP A 208 -13.06 -27.52 19.30
CA ASP A 208 -13.97 -28.16 20.27
C ASP A 208 -13.20 -29.06 21.25
N ARG A 209 -12.08 -29.67 20.82
CA ARG A 209 -11.27 -30.59 21.64
C ARG A 209 -10.22 -29.89 22.48
N TYR A 210 -9.53 -28.89 21.94
CA TYR A 210 -8.35 -28.28 22.56
C TYR A 210 -8.56 -26.81 22.95
N GLY A 211 -9.70 -26.22 22.60
CA GLY A 211 -10.02 -24.82 22.82
C GLY A 211 -9.48 -23.89 21.72
N HIS A 212 -10.06 -22.69 21.65
CA HIS A 212 -9.73 -21.70 20.62
C HIS A 212 -8.28 -21.22 20.65
N ALA A 213 -7.65 -21.14 21.83
CA ALA A 213 -6.25 -20.73 21.94
C ALA A 213 -5.30 -21.70 21.20
N ILE A 214 -5.59 -23.01 21.26
CA ILE A 214 -4.82 -24.02 20.52
C ILE A 214 -5.15 -23.99 19.04
N GLY A 215 -6.42 -23.77 18.67
CA GLY A 215 -6.78 -23.53 17.27
C GLY A 215 -6.03 -22.35 16.66
N ASP A 216 -5.88 -21.26 17.41
CA ASP A 216 -5.11 -20.08 17.02
C ASP A 216 -3.62 -20.40 16.82
N GLU A 217 -3.03 -21.24 17.68
CA GLU A 217 -1.67 -21.76 17.46
C GLU A 217 -1.57 -22.60 16.19
N VAL A 218 -2.54 -23.49 15.95
CA VAL A 218 -2.60 -24.31 14.74
C VAL A 218 -2.66 -23.44 13.49
N LEU A 219 -3.45 -22.36 13.49
CA LEU A 219 -3.51 -21.41 12.37
C LEU A 219 -2.17 -20.70 12.13
N ARG A 220 -1.53 -20.20 13.19
CA ARG A 220 -0.21 -19.55 13.09
C ARG A 220 0.84 -20.48 12.53
N ASN A 221 0.90 -21.71 13.03
CA ASN A 221 1.91 -22.68 12.64
C ASN A 221 1.64 -23.27 11.26
N THR A 222 0.36 -23.39 10.87
CA THR A 222 -0.04 -23.70 9.49
C THR A 222 0.48 -22.63 8.53
N TYR A 223 0.22 -21.35 8.81
CA TYR A 223 0.71 -20.27 7.97
C TYR A 223 2.24 -20.27 7.85
N ARG A 224 2.98 -20.42 8.95
CA ARG A 224 4.45 -20.50 8.90
C ARG A 224 4.91 -21.64 7.99
N ARG A 225 4.31 -22.83 8.11
CA ARG A 225 4.65 -23.96 7.25
C ARG A 225 4.32 -23.71 5.78
N LEU A 226 3.15 -23.13 5.48
CA LEU A 226 2.79 -22.75 4.11
C LEU A 226 3.82 -21.78 3.50
N ARG A 227 4.22 -20.77 4.27
CA ARG A 227 5.23 -19.78 3.86
C ARG A 227 6.59 -20.43 3.62
N ASP A 228 7.04 -21.31 4.50
CA ASP A 228 8.35 -21.96 4.37
C ASP A 228 8.37 -22.93 3.16
N LEU A 229 7.22 -23.47 2.76
CA LEU A 229 7.04 -24.29 1.55
C LEU A 229 6.94 -23.46 0.25
N LEU A 230 6.77 -22.14 0.34
CA LEU A 230 6.63 -21.21 -0.78
C LEU A 230 7.74 -20.14 -0.74
N PRO A 231 8.99 -20.51 -1.08
CA PRO A 231 10.14 -19.61 -0.92
C PRO A 231 10.18 -18.47 -1.94
N ARG A 232 9.29 -18.46 -2.95
CA ARG A 232 9.27 -17.40 -3.96
C ARG A 232 8.66 -16.14 -3.34
N ALA A 233 9.42 -15.05 -3.34
CA ALA A 233 8.97 -13.75 -2.82
C ALA A 233 7.74 -13.18 -3.55
N CYS A 234 7.45 -13.67 -4.76
CA CYS A 234 6.29 -13.26 -5.55
C CYS A 234 5.00 -14.04 -5.24
N ASP A 235 5.06 -15.17 -4.52
CA ASP A 235 3.87 -15.93 -4.16
C ASP A 235 3.19 -15.29 -2.94
N TRP A 236 1.90 -14.99 -3.05
CA TRP A 236 1.16 -14.33 -1.96
C TRP A 236 0.30 -15.32 -1.21
N ILE A 237 0.33 -15.24 0.12
CA ILE A 237 -0.51 -16.06 1.00
C ILE A 237 -1.38 -15.12 1.83
N ALA A 238 -2.70 -15.24 1.71
CA ALA A 238 -3.66 -14.55 2.57
C ALA A 238 -4.46 -15.52 3.42
N ARG A 239 -4.86 -15.07 4.61
CA ARG A 239 -5.95 -15.71 5.34
C ARG A 239 -7.26 -15.21 4.77
N TYR A 240 -7.96 -16.08 4.05
CA TYR A 240 -9.16 -15.75 3.28
C TYR A 240 -10.42 -15.85 4.14
N GLY A 241 -10.44 -16.80 5.07
CA GLY A 241 -11.53 -17.05 6.01
C GLY A 241 -11.00 -17.48 7.39
N GLY A 242 -11.89 -17.95 8.27
CA GLY A 242 -11.50 -18.36 9.62
C GLY A 242 -10.38 -19.40 9.65
N GLU A 243 -10.54 -20.47 8.87
CA GLU A 243 -9.60 -21.59 8.71
C GLU A 243 -9.10 -21.77 7.27
N GLU A 244 -9.34 -20.76 6.43
CA GLU A 244 -9.10 -20.79 4.99
C GLU A 244 -7.94 -19.88 4.59
N PHE A 245 -7.08 -20.37 3.70
CA PHE A 245 -5.98 -19.62 3.13
C PHE A 245 -6.11 -19.57 1.61
N LEU A 246 -5.77 -18.43 1.01
CA LEU A 246 -5.72 -18.25 -0.43
C LEU A 246 -4.28 -17.93 -0.84
N ILE A 247 -3.77 -18.68 -1.82
CA ILE A 247 -2.41 -18.54 -2.34
C ILE A 247 -2.50 -18.12 -3.80
N VAL A 248 -1.78 -17.06 -4.16
CA VAL A 248 -1.63 -16.58 -5.54
C VAL A 248 -0.23 -16.97 -6.00
N LEU A 249 -0.16 -17.74 -7.08
CA LEU A 249 1.08 -18.18 -7.71
C LEU A 249 1.27 -17.40 -9.01
N ILE A 250 2.25 -16.49 -9.02
CA ILE A 250 2.58 -15.67 -10.18
C ILE A 250 3.50 -16.47 -11.11
N ASP A 251 3.38 -16.27 -12.42
CA ASP A 251 4.15 -16.98 -13.44
C ASP A 251 4.07 -18.51 -13.29
N THR A 252 2.88 -19.00 -12.95
CA THR A 252 2.62 -20.41 -12.65
C THR A 252 1.32 -20.82 -13.33
N ASP A 253 1.41 -21.86 -14.18
CA ASP A 253 0.27 -22.50 -14.84
C ASP A 253 -0.41 -23.54 -13.92
N LEU A 254 -1.52 -24.14 -14.37
CA LEU A 254 -2.25 -25.11 -13.55
C LEU A 254 -1.40 -26.32 -13.15
N ARG A 255 -0.48 -26.76 -14.01
CA ARG A 255 0.41 -27.90 -13.71
C ARG A 255 1.41 -27.55 -12.62
N GLY A 256 2.02 -26.37 -12.69
CA GLY A 256 2.87 -25.85 -11.63
C GLY A 256 2.11 -25.70 -10.31
N ALA A 257 0.88 -25.19 -10.37
CA ALA A 257 0.00 -25.08 -9.21
C ALA A 257 -0.36 -26.45 -8.61
N GLU A 258 -0.57 -27.47 -9.44
CA GLU A 258 -0.81 -28.85 -9.01
C GLU A 258 0.37 -29.41 -8.20
N ILE A 259 1.59 -29.23 -8.70
CA ILE A 259 2.82 -29.66 -7.98
C ILE A 259 2.91 -28.97 -6.62
N VAL A 260 2.63 -27.67 -6.57
CA VAL A 260 2.61 -26.91 -5.32
C VAL A 260 1.54 -27.46 -4.37
N ALA A 261 0.30 -27.66 -4.84
CA ALA A 261 -0.78 -28.17 -4.01
C ALA A 261 -0.48 -29.58 -3.47
N GLN A 262 0.05 -30.48 -4.30
CA GLN A 262 0.47 -31.81 -3.87
C GLN A 262 1.52 -31.73 -2.76
N ARG A 263 2.52 -30.84 -2.91
CA ARG A 263 3.54 -30.60 -1.89
C ARG A 263 2.93 -30.08 -0.60
N LEU A 264 2.01 -29.12 -0.66
CA LEU A 264 1.35 -28.55 0.52
C LEU A 264 0.53 -29.62 1.26
N VAL A 265 -0.34 -30.36 0.56
CA VAL A 265 -1.18 -31.42 1.15
C VAL A 265 -0.31 -32.46 1.85
N ARG A 266 0.74 -32.95 1.17
CA ARG A 266 1.65 -33.94 1.71
C ARG A 266 2.42 -33.44 2.93
N ALA A 267 3.01 -32.24 2.85
CA ALA A 267 3.80 -31.68 3.94
C ALA A 267 2.96 -31.37 5.20
N MET A 268 1.69 -31.01 5.03
CA MET A 268 0.76 -30.86 6.16
C MET A 268 0.43 -32.21 6.79
N ALA A 269 0.14 -33.24 5.98
CA ALA A 269 -0.22 -34.56 6.48
C ALA A 269 0.94 -35.32 7.14
N ASP A 270 2.16 -35.21 6.59
CA ASP A 270 3.32 -36.02 7.00
C ASP A 270 3.89 -35.57 8.36
N THR A 271 3.71 -34.30 8.74
CA THR A 271 4.27 -33.75 9.99
C THR A 271 3.18 -33.11 10.82
N PRO A 272 2.98 -33.49 12.09
CA PRO A 272 2.05 -32.78 12.97
C PRO A 272 2.39 -31.29 13.13
N ILE A 273 1.41 -30.46 13.47
CA ILE A 273 1.61 -29.07 13.85
C ILE A 273 1.93 -29.03 15.34
N ASP A 274 3.09 -28.48 15.70
CA ASP A 274 3.46 -28.28 17.10
C ASP A 274 2.51 -27.29 17.77
N SER A 275 2.12 -27.57 19.00
CA SER A 275 1.31 -26.68 19.83
C SER A 275 1.68 -26.85 21.30
N SER A 276 1.22 -25.93 22.15
CA SER A 276 1.38 -26.04 23.60
C SER A 276 0.65 -27.26 24.20
N ALA A 277 -0.33 -27.83 23.51
CA ALA A 277 -0.98 -29.09 23.85
C ALA A 277 -0.25 -30.35 23.33
N GLY A 278 0.89 -30.18 22.66
CA GLY A 278 1.64 -31.22 21.97
C GLY A 278 1.44 -31.22 20.44
N PRO A 279 2.05 -32.17 19.71
CA PRO A 279 1.91 -32.26 18.27
C PRO A 279 0.49 -32.67 17.86
N ILE A 280 -0.18 -31.85 17.05
CA ILE A 280 -1.55 -32.08 16.57
C ILE A 280 -1.49 -32.46 15.08
N PRO A 281 -1.98 -33.64 14.67
CA PRO A 281 -2.07 -33.99 13.25
C PRO A 281 -3.12 -33.12 12.57
N VAL A 282 -2.73 -32.48 11.48
CA VAL A 282 -3.58 -31.56 10.71
C VAL A 282 -3.44 -31.92 9.24
N THR A 283 -4.58 -32.01 8.54
CA THR A 283 -4.61 -32.15 7.08
C THR A 283 -5.29 -30.93 6.46
N ILE A 284 -5.06 -30.74 5.16
CA ILE A 284 -5.68 -29.65 4.41
C ILE A 284 -6.35 -30.20 3.15
N SER A 285 -7.45 -29.58 2.77
CA SER A 285 -8.05 -29.74 1.45
C SER A 285 -7.72 -28.53 0.59
N VAL A 286 -7.45 -28.73 -0.70
CA VAL A 286 -7.03 -27.66 -1.63
C VAL A 286 -7.86 -27.68 -2.91
N GLY A 287 -8.35 -26.53 -3.33
CA GLY A 287 -8.91 -26.32 -4.66
C GLY A 287 -8.07 -25.32 -5.44
N GLY A 288 -7.80 -25.57 -6.72
CA GLY A 288 -7.02 -24.63 -7.52
C GLY A 288 -7.57 -24.37 -8.91
N SER A 289 -7.17 -23.21 -9.44
CA SER A 289 -7.60 -22.67 -10.73
C SER A 289 -6.48 -21.88 -11.41
N GLU A 290 -6.61 -21.64 -12.71
CA GLU A 290 -5.65 -20.86 -13.51
C GLU A 290 -6.38 -19.79 -14.34
N ALA A 291 -5.79 -18.60 -14.42
CA ALA A 291 -6.32 -17.47 -15.17
C ALA A 291 -6.17 -17.61 -16.70
N ALA A 292 -5.10 -18.26 -17.18
CA ALA A 292 -4.67 -18.18 -18.58
C ALA A 292 -5.60 -18.85 -19.60
N GLN A 293 -6.55 -19.69 -19.17
CA GLN A 293 -7.56 -20.28 -20.07
C GLN A 293 -8.97 -19.70 -19.93
N ILE A 294 -9.19 -18.78 -18.98
CA ILE A 294 -10.42 -17.99 -18.92
C ILE A 294 -10.22 -16.78 -19.85
N LEU A 295 -10.07 -17.05 -21.14
CA LEU A 295 -9.92 -16.05 -22.21
C LEU A 295 -11.29 -15.55 -22.70
N THR A 296 -12.24 -15.39 -21.78
CA THR A 296 -13.49 -14.67 -22.05
C THR A 296 -13.42 -13.28 -21.42
N SER A 297 -14.21 -12.35 -21.95
CA SER A 297 -14.38 -10.98 -21.43
C SER A 297 -14.80 -10.88 -19.96
N ASP A 298 -15.10 -12.02 -19.32
CA ASP A 298 -15.58 -12.14 -17.93
C ASP A 298 -14.50 -12.59 -16.93
N LEU A 299 -13.22 -12.72 -17.33
CA LEU A 299 -12.16 -13.01 -16.38
C LEU A 299 -12.17 -11.91 -15.31
N ASN A 300 -12.47 -12.25 -14.06
CA ASN A 300 -12.35 -11.37 -12.91
C ASN A 300 -11.87 -12.22 -11.73
N SER A 301 -11.33 -11.55 -10.70
CA SER A 301 -10.81 -12.22 -9.50
C SER A 301 -11.88 -13.09 -8.84
N THR A 302 -13.14 -12.64 -8.83
CA THR A 302 -14.29 -13.40 -8.32
C THR A 302 -14.44 -14.76 -8.99
N ARG A 303 -14.41 -14.81 -10.33
CA ARG A 303 -14.62 -16.04 -11.09
C ARG A 303 -13.50 -17.05 -10.86
N LEU A 304 -12.26 -16.58 -10.77
CA LEU A 304 -11.12 -17.45 -10.52
C LEU A 304 -11.18 -18.08 -9.12
N ILE A 305 -11.63 -17.29 -8.13
CA ILE A 305 -11.89 -17.75 -6.76
C ILE A 305 -13.07 -18.73 -6.72
N GLU A 306 -14.16 -18.47 -7.45
CA GLU A 306 -15.32 -19.39 -7.55
C GLU A 306 -14.93 -20.77 -8.11
N ILE A 307 -14.01 -20.84 -9.06
CA ILE A 307 -13.50 -22.11 -9.59
C ILE A 307 -12.68 -22.83 -8.52
N ALA A 308 -11.78 -22.12 -7.83
CA ALA A 308 -10.99 -22.70 -6.74
C ALA A 308 -11.88 -23.19 -5.59
N ASP A 309 -12.92 -22.45 -5.22
CA ASP A 309 -13.89 -22.83 -4.20
C ASP A 309 -14.65 -24.12 -4.56
N ARG A 310 -15.13 -24.25 -5.80
CA ARG A 310 -15.77 -25.50 -6.27
C ARG A 310 -14.81 -26.69 -6.22
N CYS A 311 -13.54 -26.48 -6.55
CA CYS A 311 -12.51 -27.52 -6.45
C CYS A 311 -12.22 -27.90 -4.99
N LEU A 312 -12.20 -26.91 -4.09
CA LEU A 312 -12.02 -27.13 -2.66
C LEU A 312 -13.20 -27.93 -2.08
N TYR A 313 -14.42 -27.57 -2.47
CA TYR A 313 -15.63 -28.31 -2.10
C TYR A 313 -15.56 -29.77 -2.57
N ALA A 314 -15.14 -30.03 -3.82
CA ALA A 314 -14.94 -31.39 -4.32
C ALA A 314 -13.91 -32.17 -3.48
N SER A 315 -12.78 -31.54 -3.15
CA SER A 315 -11.76 -32.14 -2.28
C SER A 315 -12.30 -32.50 -0.90
N LYS A 316 -13.10 -31.63 -0.28
CA LYS A 316 -13.75 -31.88 1.01
C LYS A 316 -14.77 -33.02 0.93
N ARG A 317 -15.55 -33.07 -0.15
CA ARG A 317 -16.59 -34.09 -0.37
C ARG A 317 -15.99 -35.48 -0.61
N ASP A 318 -14.91 -35.54 -1.37
CA ASP A 318 -14.35 -36.82 -1.84
C ASP A 318 -13.43 -37.48 -0.79
N GLY A 319 -13.32 -36.90 0.41
CA GLY A 319 -12.66 -37.52 1.56
C GLY A 319 -11.56 -36.69 2.22
N ARG A 320 -11.41 -35.40 1.85
CA ARG A 320 -10.42 -34.46 2.42
C ARG A 320 -8.97 -34.90 2.19
N ASN A 321 -8.01 -34.18 2.78
CA ASN A 321 -6.56 -34.42 2.66
C ASN A 321 -6.10 -34.63 1.21
N ARG A 322 -6.56 -33.75 0.32
CA ARG A 322 -6.35 -33.86 -1.13
C ARG A 322 -6.47 -32.51 -1.80
N TYR A 323 -6.09 -32.48 -3.06
CA TYR A 323 -6.27 -31.32 -3.92
C TYR A 323 -7.16 -31.67 -5.11
N THR A 324 -7.79 -30.66 -5.71
CA THR A 324 -8.51 -30.74 -6.98
C THR A 324 -8.19 -29.50 -7.79
N MET A 325 -7.94 -29.65 -9.10
CA MET A 325 -7.63 -28.56 -10.02
C MET A 325 -8.66 -28.49 -11.15
N SER A 326 -8.99 -27.28 -11.58
CA SER A 326 -9.88 -27.08 -12.74
C SER A 326 -9.59 -25.76 -13.48
N LEU A 327 -9.82 -25.78 -14.79
CA LEU A 327 -9.63 -24.61 -15.68
C LEU A 327 -10.93 -23.82 -15.88
N ASP A 328 -12.08 -24.49 -15.86
CA ASP A 328 -13.41 -23.92 -16.15
C ASP A 328 -14.45 -24.18 -15.04
N GLY A 329 -14.08 -25.01 -14.05
CA GLY A 329 -14.93 -25.46 -12.96
C GLY A 329 -16.09 -26.36 -13.39
N GLN A 330 -16.00 -26.99 -14.58
CA GLN A 330 -17.00 -27.96 -15.06
C GLN A 330 -16.54 -29.41 -14.97
N SER A 331 -15.24 -29.70 -14.79
CA SER A 331 -14.78 -31.05 -14.42
C SER A 331 -13.47 -31.01 -13.61
N PRO A 332 -13.35 -31.83 -12.55
CA PRO A 332 -12.07 -32.09 -11.91
C PRO A 332 -11.15 -32.78 -12.93
N LEU A 333 -9.99 -32.22 -13.21
CA LEU A 333 -8.95 -32.97 -13.91
C LEU A 333 -8.35 -33.95 -12.91
N ALA A 334 -8.82 -35.20 -12.94
CA ALA A 334 -8.18 -36.29 -12.22
C ALA A 334 -6.95 -36.74 -13.02
N PHE A 335 -5.79 -36.15 -12.77
CA PHE A 335 -4.54 -36.76 -13.20
C PHE A 335 -4.24 -37.94 -12.27
N SER A 336 -4.54 -39.14 -12.78
CA SER A 336 -4.31 -40.42 -12.09
C SER A 336 -2.90 -40.52 -11.50
N SER A 337 -2.82 -40.74 -10.19
CA SER A 337 -1.61 -41.18 -9.51
C SER A 337 -1.28 -42.62 -9.90
N ALA A 338 -0.54 -42.81 -10.99
CA ALA A 338 0.06 -44.10 -11.29
C ALA A 338 1.26 -44.34 -10.37
N ALA A 339 1.01 -44.88 -9.18
CA ALA A 339 2.03 -45.55 -8.37
C ALA A 339 1.69 -47.05 -8.30
N SER A 340 2.31 -47.77 -9.23
CA SER A 340 2.47 -49.21 -9.37
C SER A 340 2.37 -50.01 -8.06
N SER A 341 1.33 -50.84 -7.96
CA SER A 341 1.35 -52.08 -7.19
C SER A 341 2.07 -53.16 -8.01
N ALA A 342 3.38 -53.28 -7.84
CA ALA A 342 4.13 -54.46 -8.26
C ALA A 342 3.96 -55.57 -7.21
N GLN A 343 2.86 -56.32 -7.33
CA GLN A 343 2.81 -57.70 -6.84
C GLN A 343 3.70 -58.55 -7.76
N GLY A 344 4.86 -58.97 -7.26
CA GLY A 344 5.64 -60.05 -7.84
C GLY A 344 5.43 -61.32 -7.02
N GLN A 345 4.51 -62.19 -7.45
CA GLN A 345 4.51 -63.61 -7.09
C GLN A 345 4.81 -64.43 -8.34
N ALA A 346 5.87 -65.22 -8.24
CA ALA A 346 6.13 -66.52 -8.84
C ALA A 346 5.83 -66.74 -10.34
N HIS A 347 6.92 -66.92 -11.11
CA HIS A 347 7.23 -68.25 -11.67
C HIS A 347 8.72 -68.44 -11.90
#